data_AF-A0AAW8KQ75-F1
#
_entry.id   AF-A0AAW8KQ75-F1
#
_cell.length_a   1.000
_cell.length_b   1.000
_cell.length_c   1.000
_cell.angle_alpha   90.00
_cell.angle_beta   90.00
_cell.angle_gamma   90.00
#
_symmetry.space_group_name_H-M   'P 1'
#
loop_
_entity.id
_entity.type
_entity.pdbx_description
1 polymer ?
#
loop_
_entity_poly.entity_id
_entity_poly.type
_entity_poly.pdbx_seq_one_letter_code
_entity_poly.pdbx_strand_id
1 'polypeptide(L)'
;MLKVKRLTASVLSVLCISLTHANDFKVLNQISKQPTQLQNGEYKGNYYVPSTLNTITWGYLPNRDAKPVLTVPSGSVVTFDTVSHEGLLEDQGRNAEKFFQSKGVKSNEILEDAKIITQSNL
;
A
#
# COMPACT_ATOMS: atom_id res chain seq x y z
N MET A 1 -13.65 22.53 68.99
CA MET A 1 -12.42 22.30 68.19
C MET A 1 -12.61 21.00 67.41
N LEU A 2 -13.06 21.04 66.15
CA LEU A 2 -13.15 19.85 65.30
C LEU A 2 -13.03 20.25 63.82
N LYS A 3 -11.85 20.05 63.22
CA LYS A 3 -11.58 20.30 61.79
C LYS A 3 -11.89 19.03 61.01
N VAL A 4 -12.96 19.03 60.23
CA VAL A 4 -13.28 17.94 59.29
C VAL A 4 -12.42 18.11 58.05
N LYS A 5 -11.37 17.29 57.90
CA LYS A 5 -10.57 17.24 56.67
C LYS A 5 -11.33 16.38 55.65
N ARG A 6 -11.80 17.00 54.57
CA ARG A 6 -12.34 16.27 53.40
C ARG A 6 -11.14 15.69 52.63
N LEU A 7 -11.04 14.37 52.62
CA LEU A 7 -10.05 13.63 51.84
C LEU A 7 -10.65 13.38 50.45
N THR A 8 -10.23 14.16 49.46
CA THR A 8 -10.58 13.93 48.05
C THR A 8 -9.75 12.75 47.54
N ALA A 9 -10.40 11.60 47.33
CA ALA A 9 -9.81 10.47 46.65
C ALA A 9 -9.91 10.69 45.13
N SER A 10 -8.81 11.09 44.50
CA SER A 10 -8.71 11.08 43.03
C SER A 10 -8.54 9.63 42.58
N VAL A 11 -9.60 9.05 42.00
CA VAL A 11 -9.53 7.75 41.33
C VAL A 11 -8.80 7.96 40.00
N LEU A 12 -7.51 7.62 39.96
CA LEU A 12 -6.73 7.56 38.73
C LEU A 12 -7.13 6.28 37.99
N SER A 13 -8.13 6.39 37.12
CA SER A 13 -8.47 5.32 36.18
C SER A 13 -7.33 5.21 35.17
N VAL A 14 -6.48 4.20 35.35
CA VAL A 14 -5.47 3.85 34.34
C VAL A 14 -6.23 3.26 33.16
N LEU A 15 -6.46 4.09 32.15
CA LEU A 15 -6.95 3.65 30.85
C LEU A 15 -5.82 2.84 30.21
N CYS A 16 -5.83 1.52 30.39
CA CYS A 16 -4.96 0.61 29.65
C CYS A 16 -5.38 0.64 28.17
N ILE A 17 -4.82 1.59 27.42
CA ILE A 17 -4.91 1.59 25.96
C ILE A 17 -4.04 0.43 25.50
N SER A 18 -4.66 -0.67 25.06
CA SER A 18 -3.97 -1.74 24.36
C SER A 18 -3.45 -1.17 23.04
N LEU A 19 -2.17 -0.78 23.00
CA LEU A 19 -1.49 -0.38 21.78
C LEU A 19 -1.18 -1.64 20.97
N THR A 20 -2.14 -2.09 20.18
CA THR A 20 -1.89 -3.05 19.10
C THR A 20 -0.99 -2.37 18.07
N HIS A 21 0.25 -2.85 17.97
CA HIS A 21 1.17 -2.49 16.90
C HIS A 21 1.12 -3.56 15.83
N ALA A 22 1.16 -3.15 14.56
CA ALA A 22 1.44 -4.09 13.48
C ALA A 22 2.84 -4.69 13.70
N ASN A 23 3.01 -5.97 13.39
CA ASN A 23 4.34 -6.57 13.32
C ASN A 23 5.17 -5.82 12.29
N ASP A 24 6.50 -5.82 12.47
CA ASP A 24 7.39 -5.28 11.45
C ASP A 24 7.17 -6.03 10.13
N PHE A 25 6.95 -5.26 9.07
CA PHE A 25 6.79 -5.79 7.72
C PHE A 25 7.62 -4.96 6.73
N LYS A 26 8.04 -5.61 5.65
CA LYS A 26 8.69 -4.94 4.54
C LYS A 26 7.63 -4.43 3.57
N VAL A 27 7.59 -3.13 3.35
CA VAL A 27 6.79 -2.53 2.28
C VAL A 27 7.30 -3.05 0.93
N LEU A 28 6.42 -3.69 0.16
CA LEU A 28 6.75 -4.33 -1.11
C LEU A 28 6.76 -3.32 -2.26
N ASN A 29 7.69 -2.36 -2.19
CA ASN A 29 7.90 -1.43 -3.29
C ASN A 29 8.44 -2.15 -4.54
N GLN A 30 8.18 -1.54 -5.70
CA GLN A 30 8.60 -2.04 -7.00
C GLN A 30 10.10 -2.37 -7.05
N ILE A 31 10.44 -3.51 -7.64
CA ILE A 31 11.82 -3.97 -7.84
C ILE A 31 12.47 -3.24 -9.02
N SER A 32 11.68 -2.92 -10.05
CA SER A 32 12.10 -2.18 -11.25
C SER A 32 11.00 -1.22 -11.68
N LYS A 33 11.36 -0.10 -12.31
CA LYS A 33 10.39 0.89 -12.83
C LYS A 33 9.79 0.50 -14.18
N GLN A 34 10.32 -0.51 -14.85
CA GLN A 34 9.91 -0.95 -16.18
C GLN A 34 9.88 -2.48 -16.28
N PRO A 35 9.08 -3.04 -17.19
CA PRO A 35 9.11 -4.46 -17.48
C PRO A 35 10.53 -4.93 -17.86
N THR A 36 11.01 -6.00 -17.24
CA THR A 36 12.39 -6.47 -17.42
C THR A 36 12.54 -7.94 -17.02
N GLN A 37 13.73 -8.51 -17.19
CA GLN A 37 14.12 -9.77 -16.55
C GLN A 37 15.01 -9.46 -15.34
N LEU A 38 14.62 -9.97 -14.17
CA LEU A 38 15.32 -9.70 -12.93
C LEU A 38 16.64 -10.46 -12.85
N GLN A 39 17.74 -9.75 -12.60
CA GLN A 39 19.08 -10.33 -12.56
C GLN A 39 19.52 -10.74 -11.15
N ASN A 40 18.85 -10.21 -10.12
CA ASN A 40 19.23 -10.34 -8.71
C ASN A 40 17.97 -10.44 -7.83
N GLY A 41 18.17 -10.81 -6.56
CA GLY A 41 17.11 -10.87 -5.55
C GLY A 41 16.32 -12.18 -5.57
N GLU A 42 15.24 -12.20 -4.78
CA GLU A 42 14.40 -13.37 -4.54
C GLU A 42 13.79 -13.96 -5.84
N TYR A 43 13.45 -13.09 -6.79
CA TYR A 43 12.83 -13.46 -8.06
C TYR A 43 13.83 -13.46 -9.23
N LYS A 44 15.12 -13.67 -8.97
CA LYS A 44 16.15 -13.73 -10.01
C LYS A 44 15.78 -14.75 -11.09
N GLY A 45 15.87 -14.33 -12.35
CA GLY A 45 15.54 -15.14 -13.53
C GLY A 45 14.10 -14.96 -14.02
N ASN A 46 13.19 -14.49 -13.16
CA ASN A 46 11.83 -14.18 -13.57
C ASN A 46 11.79 -12.95 -14.48
N TYR A 47 10.85 -12.95 -15.42
CA TYR A 47 10.38 -11.72 -16.01
C TYR A 47 9.52 -10.98 -14.99
N TYR A 48 9.53 -9.65 -15.04
CA TYR A 48 8.88 -8.82 -14.05
C TYR A 48 8.10 -7.70 -14.71
N VAL A 49 6.89 -7.47 -14.22
CA VAL A 49 5.99 -6.40 -14.69
C VAL A 49 5.55 -5.57 -13.47
N PRO A 50 6.05 -4.33 -13.32
CA PRO A 50 5.64 -3.45 -12.23
C PRO A 50 4.24 -2.87 -12.43
N SER A 51 3.59 -2.37 -11.37
CA SER A 51 2.34 -1.61 -11.44
C SER A 51 2.60 -0.11 -11.66
N THR A 52 2.84 0.28 -12.92
CA THR A 52 3.07 1.68 -13.33
C THR A 52 1.90 2.19 -14.16
N LEU A 53 1.81 3.51 -14.37
CA LEU A 53 0.78 4.10 -15.24
C LEU A 53 0.80 3.57 -16.69
N ASN A 54 1.91 2.98 -17.14
CA ASN A 54 2.04 2.39 -18.48
C ASN A 54 1.73 0.89 -18.53
N THR A 55 1.58 0.23 -17.39
CA THR A 55 1.48 -1.23 -17.28
C THR A 55 0.22 -1.69 -16.55
N ILE A 56 -0.57 -0.77 -16.01
CA ILE A 56 -1.87 -1.03 -15.41
C ILE A 56 -3.01 -0.46 -16.26
N THR A 57 -4.21 -0.96 -16.01
CA THR A 57 -5.47 -0.36 -16.46
C THR A 57 -6.43 -0.33 -15.28
N TRP A 58 -7.36 0.63 -15.25
CA TRP A 58 -8.29 0.81 -14.14
C TRP A 58 -9.73 0.63 -14.63
N GLY A 59 -10.44 -0.36 -14.09
CA GLY A 59 -11.86 -0.59 -14.39
C GLY A 59 -12.18 -1.24 -15.74
N TYR A 60 -11.18 -1.57 -16.56
CA TYR A 60 -11.38 -2.23 -17.85
C TYR A 60 -10.46 -3.43 -18.02
N LEU A 61 -10.95 -4.47 -18.68
CA LEU A 61 -10.12 -5.58 -19.12
C LEU A 61 -9.51 -5.28 -20.49
N PRO A 62 -8.28 -5.74 -20.77
CA PRO A 62 -7.70 -5.64 -22.11
C PRO A 62 -8.59 -6.36 -23.13
N ASN A 63 -8.71 -5.78 -24.33
CA ASN A 63 -9.44 -6.35 -25.46
C ASN A 63 -8.47 -6.87 -26.54
N ARG A 64 -9.01 -7.28 -27.70
CA ARG A 64 -8.22 -7.84 -28.81
C ARG A 64 -7.12 -6.90 -29.33
N ASP A 65 -7.33 -5.59 -29.25
CA ASP A 65 -6.42 -4.58 -29.78
C ASP A 65 -5.43 -4.05 -28.71
N ALA A 66 -5.54 -4.53 -27.48
CA ALA A 66 -4.64 -4.16 -26.41
C ALA A 66 -3.19 -4.59 -26.73
N LYS A 67 -2.26 -3.65 -26.61
CA LYS A 67 -0.83 -3.94 -26.80
C LYS A 67 -0.29 -4.66 -25.56
N PRO A 68 0.56 -5.69 -25.74
CA PRO A 68 1.19 -6.36 -24.61
C PRO A 68 2.18 -5.42 -23.90
N VAL A 69 2.22 -5.51 -22.56
CA VAL A 69 3.21 -4.79 -21.73
C VAL A 69 4.58 -5.48 -21.69
N LEU A 70 4.61 -6.79 -21.99
CA LEU A 70 5.82 -7.62 -22.05
C LEU A 70 5.54 -8.87 -22.90
N THR A 71 6.55 -9.37 -23.62
CA THR A 71 6.51 -10.67 -24.32
C THR A 71 7.65 -11.54 -23.80
N VAL A 72 7.37 -12.82 -23.52
CA VAL A 72 8.31 -13.75 -22.89
C VAL A 72 8.35 -15.09 -23.62
N PRO A 73 9.47 -15.84 -23.59
CA PRO A 73 9.53 -17.20 -24.10
C PRO A 73 8.56 -18.15 -23.40
N SER A 74 8.11 -19.20 -24.08
CA SER A 74 7.29 -20.27 -23.47
C SER A 74 8.05 -20.95 -22.32
N GLY A 75 7.33 -21.27 -21.23
CA GLY A 75 7.90 -21.83 -20.01
C GLY A 75 8.54 -20.81 -19.06
N SER A 76 8.51 -19.51 -19.39
CA SER A 76 9.00 -18.45 -18.52
C SER A 76 8.13 -18.27 -17.27
N VAL A 77 8.75 -17.87 -16.17
CA VAL A 77 8.05 -17.40 -14.96
C VAL A 77 7.98 -15.88 -14.98
N VAL A 78 6.80 -15.33 -14.67
CA VAL A 78 6.56 -13.88 -14.61
C VAL A 78 6.08 -13.49 -13.22
N THR A 79 6.75 -12.53 -12.60
CA THR A 79 6.35 -11.87 -11.36
C THR A 79 5.63 -10.56 -11.69
N PHE A 80 4.40 -10.40 -11.22
CA PHE A 80 3.63 -9.18 -11.38
C PHE A 80 3.49 -8.46 -10.05
N ASP A 81 3.70 -7.15 -10.06
CA ASP A 81 3.20 -6.31 -8.97
C ASP A 81 1.74 -5.99 -9.22
N THR A 82 0.94 -6.02 -8.16
CA THR A 82 -0.48 -5.66 -8.19
C THR A 82 -0.78 -4.67 -7.09
N VAL A 83 -1.59 -3.67 -7.41
CA VAL A 83 -2.05 -2.66 -6.44
C VAL A 83 -3.55 -2.85 -6.23
N SER A 84 -3.98 -2.95 -4.97
CA SER A 84 -5.40 -2.94 -4.62
C SER A 84 -6.00 -1.56 -4.90
N HIS A 85 -7.25 -1.52 -5.33
CA HIS A 85 -7.97 -0.27 -5.52
C HIS A 85 -8.42 0.38 -4.20
N GLU A 86 -8.33 -0.35 -3.09
CA GLU A 86 -8.73 0.16 -1.78
C GLU A 86 -7.84 1.35 -1.35
N GLY A 87 -8.49 2.45 -0.97
CA GLY A 87 -7.88 3.74 -0.66
C GLY A 87 -7.59 4.62 -1.86
N LEU A 88 -7.85 4.14 -3.07
CA LEU A 88 -7.57 4.84 -4.33
C LEU A 88 -8.87 5.20 -5.09
N LEU A 89 -10.03 4.74 -4.65
CA LEU A 89 -11.32 4.99 -5.31
C LEU A 89 -11.80 6.44 -5.14
N GLU A 90 -12.66 6.89 -6.06
CA GLU A 90 -13.23 8.25 -6.07
C GLU A 90 -14.10 8.55 -4.84
N ASP A 91 -14.93 7.58 -4.43
CA ASP A 91 -15.78 7.68 -3.23
C ASP A 91 -14.98 7.65 -1.91
N GLN A 92 -13.71 7.24 -1.99
CA GLN A 92 -12.74 7.27 -0.90
C GLN A 92 -11.86 8.53 -0.95
N GLY A 93 -12.06 9.40 -1.94
CA GLY A 93 -11.38 10.70 -2.09
C GLY A 93 -10.17 10.70 -3.00
N ARG A 94 -9.92 9.61 -3.76
CA ARG A 94 -8.86 9.51 -4.78
C ARG A 94 -7.49 10.00 -4.29
N ASN A 95 -7.13 9.65 -3.06
CA ASN A 95 -5.87 10.07 -2.44
C ASN A 95 -5.43 9.00 -1.43
N ALA A 96 -4.51 8.14 -1.86
CA ALA A 96 -4.04 7.00 -1.07
C ALA A 96 -3.40 7.46 0.24
N GLU A 97 -2.60 8.53 0.20
CA GLU A 97 -1.92 9.03 1.39
C GLU A 97 -2.91 9.48 2.46
N LYS A 98 -3.87 10.33 2.08
CA LYS A 98 -4.91 10.82 2.99
C LYS A 98 -5.79 9.68 3.53
N PHE A 99 -6.16 8.73 2.66
CA PHE A 99 -7.00 7.60 3.05
C PHE A 99 -6.31 6.75 4.13
N PHE A 100 -5.09 6.26 3.87
CA PHE A 100 -4.40 5.37 4.80
C PHE A 100 -3.92 6.09 6.06
N GLN A 101 -3.50 7.36 5.97
CA GLN A 101 -3.18 8.16 7.17
C GLN A 101 -4.39 8.34 8.09
N SER A 102 -5.61 8.47 7.54
CA SER A 102 -6.84 8.52 8.36
C SER A 102 -7.09 7.24 9.17
N LYS A 103 -6.42 6.14 8.80
CA LYS A 103 -6.46 4.85 9.49
C LYS A 103 -5.23 4.58 10.36
N GLY A 104 -4.34 5.56 10.49
CA GLY A 104 -3.13 5.47 11.31
C GLY A 104 -1.91 4.84 10.63
N VAL A 105 -1.95 4.62 9.31
CA VAL A 105 -0.79 4.12 8.55
C VAL A 105 0.19 5.27 8.29
N LYS A 106 1.50 5.04 8.50
CA LYS A 106 2.52 6.07 8.26
C LYS A 106 2.74 6.26 6.76
N SER A 107 3.11 7.47 6.34
CA SER A 107 3.36 7.76 4.90
C SER A 107 4.39 6.84 4.24
N ASN A 108 5.43 6.42 4.98
CA ASN A 108 6.45 5.50 4.48
C ASN A 108 6.02 4.02 4.45
N GLU A 109 4.87 3.69 5.02
CA GLU A 109 4.24 2.36 4.98
C GLU A 109 3.19 2.27 3.85
N ILE A 110 2.90 3.39 3.17
CA ILE A 110 1.98 3.48 2.02
C ILE A 110 2.79 3.29 0.74
N LEU A 111 2.32 2.38 -0.13
CA LEU A 111 2.98 2.08 -1.39
C LEU A 111 3.09 3.31 -2.28
N GLU A 112 4.25 3.50 -2.90
CA GLU A 112 4.53 4.65 -3.76
C GLU A 112 3.70 4.62 -5.06
N ASP A 113 3.46 3.44 -5.62
CA ASP A 113 2.61 3.26 -6.80
C ASP A 113 1.16 3.66 -6.52
N ALA A 114 0.60 3.36 -5.35
CA ALA A 114 -0.72 3.82 -4.95
C ALA A 114 -0.82 5.36 -4.96
N LYS A 115 0.21 6.05 -4.45
CA LYS A 115 0.27 7.52 -4.45
C LYS A 115 0.33 8.06 -5.89
N ILE A 116 1.21 7.50 -6.72
CA ILE A 116 1.36 7.88 -8.13
C ILE A 116 0.05 7.67 -8.90
N ILE A 117 -0.61 6.52 -8.71
CA ILE A 117 -1.88 6.19 -9.39
C ILE A 117 -2.96 7.22 -9.04
N THR A 118 -3.07 7.64 -7.77
CA THR A 118 -4.05 8.65 -7.33
C THR A 118 -3.78 10.07 -7.81
N GLN A 119 -2.58 10.34 -8.33
CA GLN A 119 -2.22 11.64 -8.92
C GLN A 119 -2.32 11.65 -10.45
N SER A 120 -2.71 10.53 -11.06
CA SER A 120 -2.83 10.37 -12.50
C SER A 120 -4.25 10.61 -13.01
N ASN A 121 -4.41 10.67 -14.33
CA ASN A 121 -5.71 10.73 -15.00
C ASN A 121 -6.25 9.35 -15.42
N LEU A 122 -5.66 8.26 -14.88
CA LEU A 122 -6.21 6.91 -15.04
C LEU A 122 -7.49 6.71 -14.22
#